data_AF-A0A1Z9C2K0-F1
#
_entry.id   AF-A0A1Z9C2K0-F1
#
_cell.length_a   1.000
_cell.length_b   1.000
_cell.length_c   1.000
_cell.angle_alpha   90.00
_cell.angle_beta   90.00
_cell.angle_gamma   90.00
#
_symmetry.space_group_name_H-M   'P 1'
#
loop_
_entity.id
_entity.type
_entity.pdbx_description
1 polymer ?
#
loop_
_entity_poly.entity_id
_entity_poly.type
_entity_poly.pdbx_seq_one_letter_code
_entity_poly.pdbx_strand_id
1 'polypeptide(L)'
;MMFDQYKNAHPELRGLDCGIDKFFDKYINVYGVTIAAMPKTPVPEIIHAAKVYAQLIDNDENFHPDDIKIYHYHQEDYRGRNSLIVLVDNKLMDNKWIGFKPGQKFWVPAQALRPGHSGVGHSRDGEMDIAVEELFHKYGKSLQIVYPKDFGLPDEEAGDTWASTLTDAMDSARGINRTVKPVNNRWIYPESAWYTYDAISCSWGCQVDEYLWHVWATNIGYYEMLTRPPDVPKDESKTKGWCENLRFEWKLCTRKDLEDTDLSAYNLINSTRYQIPNTIPFGEYGGNHVEYHGYEINVINIAGHDRYTINRRLNPNIKLKRGNTYYFDQSLKRNSSLPLRFSSSEDGIHGGGVEYRN
;
A
#
# COMPACT_ATOMS: atom_id res chain seq x y z
N MET A 1 -10.29 2.86 16.20
CA MET A 1 -10.66 2.46 17.58
C MET A 1 -9.49 2.74 18.54
N MET A 2 -9.74 3.07 19.82
CA MET A 2 -8.68 3.23 20.85
C MET A 2 -8.11 1.86 21.27
N PHE A 3 -6.89 1.80 21.82
CA PHE A 3 -6.20 0.52 22.07
C PHE A 3 -6.98 -0.46 22.97
N ASP A 4 -7.52 -0.02 24.10
CA ASP A 4 -8.27 -0.93 25.00
C ASP A 4 -9.54 -1.47 24.36
N GLN A 5 -10.23 -0.64 23.57
CA GLN A 5 -11.38 -1.09 22.79
C GLN A 5 -10.94 -2.11 21.73
N TYR A 6 -9.80 -1.87 21.07
CA TYR A 6 -9.27 -2.76 20.05
C TYR A 6 -8.90 -4.13 20.61
N LYS A 7 -8.23 -4.18 21.76
CA LYS A 7 -7.92 -5.43 22.46
C LYS A 7 -9.16 -6.19 22.88
N ASN A 8 -10.18 -5.48 23.37
CA ASN A 8 -11.44 -6.11 23.76
C ASN A 8 -12.18 -6.69 22.54
N ALA A 9 -12.05 -6.06 21.37
CA ALA A 9 -12.60 -6.56 20.11
C ALA A 9 -11.78 -7.71 19.50
N HIS A 10 -10.47 -7.76 19.78
CA HIS A 10 -9.51 -8.71 19.22
C HIS A 10 -8.65 -9.40 20.30
N PRO A 11 -9.24 -10.13 21.25
CA PRO A 11 -8.52 -10.75 22.38
C PRO A 11 -7.54 -11.85 21.95
N GLU A 12 -7.61 -12.33 20.71
CA GLU A 12 -6.71 -13.30 20.10
C GLU A 12 -5.30 -12.72 19.80
N LEU A 13 -5.18 -11.41 19.61
CA LEU A 13 -3.94 -10.72 19.23
C LEU A 13 -3.05 -10.36 20.44
N ARG A 14 -2.72 -11.36 21.25
CA ARG A 14 -2.04 -11.22 22.55
C ARG A 14 -0.66 -10.55 22.49
N GLY A 15 0.00 -10.55 21.33
CA GLY A 15 1.34 -9.98 21.18
C GLY A 15 1.39 -8.45 21.01
N LEU A 16 0.25 -7.79 20.80
CA LEU A 16 0.20 -6.33 20.66
C LEU A 16 0.47 -5.60 21.99
N ASP A 17 0.27 -6.26 23.15
CA ASP A 17 0.43 -5.68 24.49
C ASP A 17 1.87 -5.30 24.89
N CYS A 18 2.85 -5.50 24.02
CA CYS A 18 4.26 -5.23 24.33
C CYS A 18 4.67 -3.75 24.25
N GLY A 19 3.75 -2.81 24.49
CA GLY A 19 4.01 -1.36 24.51
C GLY A 19 3.74 -0.62 23.19
N ILE A 20 2.94 -1.21 22.30
CA ILE A 20 2.54 -0.57 21.02
C ILE A 20 1.74 0.72 21.25
N ASP A 21 0.96 0.76 22.33
CA ASP A 21 0.16 1.89 22.80
C ASP A 21 0.96 3.13 23.20
N LYS A 22 2.29 2.99 23.41
CA LYS A 22 3.20 4.13 23.60
C LYS A 22 3.41 4.94 22.33
N PHE A 23 3.12 4.36 21.16
CA PHE A 23 3.38 4.94 19.86
C PHE A 23 2.09 5.13 19.06
N PHE A 24 1.16 4.18 19.14
CA PHE A 24 -0.03 4.14 18.30
C PHE A 24 -1.29 4.26 19.16
N ASP A 25 -2.27 5.04 18.70
CA ASP A 25 -3.54 5.28 19.42
C ASP A 25 -4.78 4.92 18.58
N LYS A 26 -4.58 4.63 17.30
CA LYS A 26 -5.63 4.26 16.35
C LYS A 26 -5.32 2.92 15.74
N TYR A 27 -6.33 2.05 15.75
CA TYR A 27 -6.21 0.68 15.25
C TYR A 27 -7.42 0.33 14.39
N ILE A 28 -7.16 -0.45 13.33
CA ILE A 28 -8.14 -1.10 12.48
C ILE A 28 -7.66 -2.53 12.16
N ASN A 29 -8.56 -3.51 12.16
CA ASN A 29 -8.28 -4.89 11.79
C ASN A 29 -8.80 -5.13 10.37
N VAL A 30 -7.98 -5.72 9.52
CA VAL A 30 -8.33 -6.12 8.15
C VAL A 30 -7.98 -7.60 8.02
N TYR A 31 -8.99 -8.46 8.06
CA TYR A 31 -8.82 -9.91 7.90
C TYR A 31 -7.74 -10.55 8.80
N GLY A 32 -7.64 -10.10 10.06
CA GLY A 32 -6.63 -10.57 11.01
C GLY A 32 -5.33 -9.78 11.02
N VAL A 33 -5.18 -8.80 10.12
CA VAL A 33 -4.02 -7.92 10.05
C VAL A 33 -4.32 -6.60 10.76
N THR A 34 -3.50 -6.26 11.74
CA THR A 34 -3.60 -4.99 12.47
C THR A 34 -2.91 -3.90 11.68
N ILE A 35 -3.64 -2.83 11.41
CA ILE A 35 -3.09 -1.55 10.97
C ILE A 35 -3.15 -0.60 12.17
N ALA A 36 -1.98 -0.21 12.67
CA ALA A 36 -1.81 0.69 13.80
C ALA A 36 -1.28 2.04 13.34
N ALA A 37 -1.86 3.14 13.79
CA ALA A 37 -1.51 4.49 13.36
C ALA A 37 -1.18 5.40 14.53
N MET A 38 -0.14 6.22 14.34
CA MET A 38 0.33 7.17 15.34
C MET A 38 -0.66 8.35 15.48
N PRO A 39 -0.59 9.10 16.60
CA PRO A 39 -1.58 10.13 16.91
C PRO A 39 -1.84 11.16 15.82
N LYS A 40 -0.83 11.55 15.04
CA LYS A 40 -0.94 12.60 14.02
C LYS A 40 -1.25 12.05 12.62
N THR A 41 -1.31 10.73 12.44
CA THR A 41 -1.75 10.14 11.17
C THR A 41 -3.22 10.51 10.90
N PRO A 42 -3.54 11.13 9.74
CA PRO A 42 -4.91 11.46 9.40
C PRO A 42 -5.79 10.21 9.25
N VAL A 43 -7.00 10.25 9.82
CA VAL A 43 -7.95 9.13 9.76
C VAL A 43 -8.26 8.65 8.33
N PRO A 44 -8.44 9.55 7.32
CA PRO A 44 -8.64 9.15 5.94
C PRO A 44 -7.49 8.30 5.36
N GLU A 45 -6.25 8.56 5.76
CA GLU A 45 -5.09 7.76 5.34
C GLU A 45 -5.10 6.37 5.96
N ILE A 46 -5.50 6.26 7.24
CA ILE A 46 -5.68 4.97 7.93
C ILE A 46 -6.75 4.13 7.23
N ILE A 47 -7.89 4.75 6.89
CA ILE A 47 -8.98 4.08 6.17
C ILE A 47 -8.53 3.69 4.77
N HIS A 48 -7.80 4.55 4.06
CA HIS A 48 -7.25 4.24 2.74
C HIS A 48 -6.34 3.02 2.78
N ALA A 49 -5.35 3.01 3.67
CA ALA A 49 -4.44 1.88 3.84
C ALA A 49 -5.20 0.58 4.18
N ALA A 50 -6.21 0.66 5.04
CA ALA A 50 -7.06 -0.49 5.36
C ALA A 50 -7.84 -1.02 4.16
N LYS A 51 -8.38 -0.14 3.32
CA LYS A 51 -9.11 -0.52 2.11
C LYS A 51 -8.20 -1.05 1.02
N VAL A 52 -7.00 -0.48 0.83
CA VAL A 52 -5.98 -1.01 -0.08
C VAL A 52 -5.60 -2.43 0.34
N TYR A 53 -5.30 -2.64 1.62
CA TYR A 53 -4.95 -3.98 2.11
C TYR A 53 -6.14 -4.96 2.02
N ALA A 54 -7.38 -4.49 2.25
CA ALA A 54 -8.57 -5.31 2.04
C ALA A 54 -8.69 -5.76 0.57
N GLN A 55 -8.45 -4.88 -0.40
CA GLN A 55 -8.44 -5.21 -1.83
C GLN A 55 -7.28 -6.14 -2.25
N LEU A 56 -6.22 -6.23 -1.45
CA LEU A 56 -5.16 -7.23 -1.64
C LEU A 56 -5.55 -8.62 -1.10
N ILE A 57 -6.45 -8.68 -0.11
CA ILE A 57 -6.91 -9.95 0.49
C ILE A 57 -8.19 -10.48 -0.18
N ASP A 58 -9.06 -9.57 -0.61
CA ASP A 58 -10.36 -9.80 -1.25
C ASP A 58 -10.46 -8.85 -2.45
N ASN A 59 -9.91 -9.26 -3.59
CA ASN A 59 -9.74 -8.46 -4.80
C ASN A 59 -11.04 -8.34 -5.60
N ASP A 60 -11.96 -9.30 -5.47
CA ASP A 60 -13.29 -9.22 -6.08
C ASP A 60 -14.32 -8.46 -5.22
N GLU A 61 -13.91 -8.09 -4.00
CA GLU A 61 -14.66 -7.30 -3.01
C GLU A 61 -15.99 -7.94 -2.60
N ASN A 62 -16.05 -9.28 -2.59
CA ASN A 62 -17.24 -10.04 -2.22
C ASN A 62 -17.39 -10.28 -0.70
N PHE A 63 -16.49 -9.70 0.11
CA PHE A 63 -16.36 -9.83 1.56
C PHE A 63 -15.77 -11.16 2.06
N HIS A 64 -15.26 -12.01 1.16
CA HIS A 64 -14.54 -13.24 1.50
C HIS A 64 -13.11 -13.15 0.98
N PRO A 65 -12.10 -13.51 1.80
CA PRO A 65 -10.71 -13.58 1.34
C PRO A 65 -10.55 -14.53 0.15
N ASP A 66 -9.81 -14.10 -0.87
CA ASP A 66 -9.61 -14.88 -2.09
C ASP A 66 -8.72 -16.11 -1.82
N ASP A 67 -7.59 -15.89 -1.14
CA ASP A 67 -6.67 -16.95 -0.73
C ASP A 67 -6.89 -17.33 0.73
N ILE A 68 -7.64 -18.40 0.96
CA ILE A 68 -7.98 -18.85 2.30
C ILE A 68 -6.75 -19.28 3.12
N LYS A 69 -5.65 -19.71 2.48
CA LYS A 69 -4.43 -20.09 3.21
C LYS A 69 -3.70 -18.88 3.76
N ILE A 70 -3.66 -17.78 2.99
CA ILE A 70 -3.15 -16.49 3.47
C ILE A 70 -4.03 -15.96 4.60
N TYR A 71 -5.35 -16.04 4.46
CA TYR A 71 -6.27 -15.67 5.53
C TYR A 71 -6.00 -16.47 6.82
N HIS A 72 -5.96 -17.80 6.74
CA HIS A 72 -5.67 -18.64 7.91
C HIS A 72 -4.31 -18.34 8.54
N TYR A 73 -3.29 -18.12 7.71
CA TYR A 73 -1.97 -17.69 8.17
C TYR A 73 -2.04 -16.41 9.03
N HIS A 74 -2.85 -15.42 8.63
CA HIS A 74 -3.06 -14.22 9.43
C HIS A 74 -3.83 -14.49 10.72
N GLN A 75 -4.86 -15.33 10.68
CA GLN A 75 -5.66 -15.69 11.87
C GLN A 75 -4.85 -16.45 12.92
N GLU A 76 -3.86 -17.25 12.50
CA GLU A 76 -3.02 -18.06 13.38
C GLU A 76 -1.85 -17.29 14.02
N ASP A 77 -1.66 -16.01 13.68
CA ASP A 77 -0.64 -15.14 14.27
C ASP A 77 -1.09 -14.50 15.58
N TYR A 78 -1.26 -15.31 16.62
CA TYR A 78 -1.64 -14.86 17.98
C TYR A 78 -0.69 -13.81 18.60
N ARG A 79 0.51 -13.62 18.02
CA ARG A 79 1.47 -12.61 18.47
C ARG A 79 1.44 -11.32 17.64
N GLY A 80 0.65 -11.25 16.57
CA GLY A 80 0.59 -10.10 15.67
C GLY A 80 1.94 -9.71 15.07
N ARG A 81 2.86 -10.65 14.90
CA ARG A 81 4.23 -10.39 14.42
C ARG A 81 4.28 -10.32 12.90
N ASN A 82 3.57 -11.22 12.27
CA ASN A 82 3.51 -11.41 10.83
C ASN A 82 2.44 -10.54 10.18
N SER A 83 1.53 -10.00 11.00
CA SER A 83 0.29 -9.33 10.57
C SER A 83 0.19 -7.87 11.06
N LEU A 84 1.31 -7.18 11.34
CA LEU A 84 1.32 -5.77 11.72
C LEU A 84 1.74 -4.85 10.57
N ILE A 85 0.93 -3.82 10.33
CA ILE A 85 1.21 -2.66 9.47
C ILE A 85 1.15 -1.42 10.36
N VAL A 86 2.08 -0.48 10.18
CA VAL A 86 2.16 0.73 10.99
C VAL A 86 2.15 1.98 10.13
N LEU A 87 1.36 2.99 10.53
CA LEU A 87 1.42 4.34 9.96
C LEU A 87 2.12 5.25 10.97
N VAL A 88 3.22 5.86 10.55
CA VAL A 88 4.12 6.63 11.45
C VAL A 88 4.01 8.13 11.19
N ASP A 89 4.09 8.92 12.27
CA ASP A 89 3.96 10.38 12.20
C ASP A 89 5.10 11.07 11.42
N ASN A 90 6.29 10.47 11.41
CA ASN A 90 7.52 10.96 10.74
C ASN A 90 8.67 9.97 10.95
N LYS A 91 9.77 10.18 10.23
CA LYS A 91 11.00 9.37 10.31
C LYS A 91 11.61 9.29 11.71
N LEU A 92 11.52 10.33 12.53
CA LEU A 92 12.05 10.29 13.90
C LEU A 92 11.23 9.32 14.77
N MET A 93 9.91 9.34 14.64
CA MET A 93 9.03 8.44 15.37
C MET A 93 9.14 7.00 14.86
N ASP A 94 9.30 6.81 13.55
CA ASP A 94 9.63 5.52 12.92
C ASP A 94 10.89 4.91 13.56
N ASN A 95 11.99 5.67 13.61
CA ASN A 95 13.23 5.23 14.24
C ASN A 95 13.07 4.93 15.75
N LYS A 96 12.25 5.71 16.47
CA LYS A 96 11.98 5.43 17.89
C LYS A 96 11.17 4.15 18.08
N TRP A 97 10.20 3.90 17.21
CA TRP A 97 9.41 2.68 17.17
C TRP A 97 10.30 1.46 16.86
N ILE A 98 11.05 1.53 15.76
CA ILE A 98 12.01 0.50 15.36
C ILE A 98 13.04 0.27 16.47
N GLY A 99 13.45 1.32 17.19
CA GLY A 99 14.38 1.29 18.32
C GLY A 99 13.85 0.69 19.64
N PHE A 100 12.55 0.42 19.75
CA PHE A 100 11.91 0.17 21.04
C PHE A 100 12.10 -1.27 21.57
N LYS A 101 12.55 -1.39 22.83
CA LYS A 101 12.64 -2.64 23.59
C LYS A 101 11.56 -2.68 24.68
N PRO A 102 10.91 -3.84 24.95
CA PRO A 102 11.24 -5.19 24.47
C PRO A 102 10.66 -5.60 23.10
N GLY A 103 9.80 -4.77 22.50
CA GLY A 103 9.00 -5.13 21.32
C GLY A 103 9.75 -5.39 20.00
N GLN A 104 11.01 -4.95 19.85
CA GLN A 104 11.78 -5.10 18.60
C GLN A 104 11.71 -6.49 17.95
N LYS A 105 12.06 -7.59 18.65
CA LYS A 105 12.08 -8.93 18.02
C LYS A 105 10.70 -9.43 17.57
N PHE A 106 9.64 -8.85 18.10
CA PHE A 106 8.26 -9.20 17.77
C PHE A 106 7.73 -8.37 16.59
N TRP A 107 8.29 -7.19 16.31
CA TRP A 107 7.71 -6.23 15.36
C TRP A 107 8.61 -5.87 14.18
N VAL A 108 9.81 -6.44 14.08
CA VAL A 108 10.71 -6.29 12.90
C VAL A 108 10.02 -6.58 11.55
N PRO A 109 9.02 -7.48 11.43
CA PRO A 109 8.30 -7.68 10.17
C PRO A 109 7.21 -6.63 9.88
N ALA A 110 7.08 -5.57 10.70
CA ALA A 110 6.06 -4.56 10.50
C ALA A 110 6.39 -3.69 9.29
N GLN A 111 5.41 -3.57 8.38
CA GLN A 111 5.51 -2.69 7.24
C GLN A 111 5.13 -1.27 7.67
N ALA A 112 6.01 -0.29 7.42
CA ALA A 112 5.76 1.09 7.80
C ALA A 112 5.32 1.95 6.61
N LEU A 113 4.21 2.66 6.77
CA LEU A 113 3.76 3.73 5.90
C LEU A 113 4.16 5.07 6.55
N ARG A 114 5.00 5.85 5.87
CA ARG A 114 5.44 7.16 6.34
C ARG A 114 4.46 8.25 5.91
N PRO A 115 4.53 9.47 6.46
CA PRO A 115 3.63 10.55 6.07
C PRO A 115 3.69 10.79 4.56
N GLY A 116 2.52 10.88 3.92
CA GLY A 116 2.40 11.01 2.48
C GLY A 116 2.61 9.71 1.70
N HIS A 117 2.80 8.56 2.36
CA HIS A 117 2.79 7.27 1.66
C HIS A 117 1.34 6.82 1.37
N SER A 118 0.37 7.21 2.18
CA SER A 118 -1.03 6.76 2.09
C SER A 118 -2.00 7.90 1.81
N GLY A 119 -2.95 7.69 0.90
CA GLY A 119 -4.02 8.64 0.66
C GLY A 119 -4.85 8.31 -0.60
N VAL A 120 -6.17 8.46 -0.50
CA VAL A 120 -7.14 8.24 -1.59
C VAL A 120 -6.87 9.07 -2.83
N GLY A 121 -6.09 10.13 -2.66
CA GLY A 121 -5.71 11.00 -3.74
C GLY A 121 -4.64 10.41 -4.64
N HIS A 122 -3.65 9.70 -4.07
CA HIS A 122 -2.44 9.37 -4.80
C HIS A 122 -2.77 8.52 -6.04
N SER A 123 -3.47 7.41 -5.86
CA SER A 123 -3.72 6.46 -6.95
C SER A 123 -4.68 6.94 -8.04
N ARG A 124 -5.26 8.15 -7.96
CA ARG A 124 -6.32 8.60 -8.91
C ARG A 124 -6.17 9.97 -9.56
N ASP A 125 -5.26 10.83 -9.13
CA ASP A 125 -4.83 11.94 -9.99
C ASP A 125 -3.52 11.69 -10.70
N GLY A 126 -3.04 10.47 -10.59
CA GLY A 126 -1.78 10.04 -11.12
C GLY A 126 -0.60 10.31 -10.22
N GLU A 127 -0.73 10.72 -8.96
CA GLU A 127 0.45 10.55 -8.10
C GLU A 127 0.68 9.04 -7.87
N MET A 128 1.92 8.64 -7.67
CA MET A 128 2.16 7.26 -7.27
C MET A 128 1.65 7.03 -5.84
N ASP A 129 0.74 6.07 -5.65
CA ASP A 129 0.28 5.68 -4.31
C ASP A 129 1.26 4.69 -3.71
N ILE A 130 2.16 5.22 -2.88
CA ILE A 130 3.23 4.46 -2.25
C ILE A 130 2.63 3.39 -1.30
N ALA A 131 1.44 3.60 -0.76
CA ALA A 131 0.81 2.61 0.11
C ALA A 131 0.49 1.32 -0.65
N VAL A 132 0.21 1.38 -1.96
CA VAL A 132 -0.02 0.16 -2.76
C VAL A 132 1.23 -0.73 -2.75
N GLU A 133 2.42 -0.13 -2.90
CA GLU A 133 3.71 -0.85 -2.85
C GLU A 133 3.97 -1.44 -1.47
N GLU A 134 3.97 -0.59 -0.45
CA GLU A 134 4.33 -1.00 0.90
C GLU A 134 3.36 -2.07 1.41
N LEU A 135 2.05 -1.90 1.18
CA LEU A 135 1.05 -2.89 1.57
C LEU A 135 1.15 -4.18 0.76
N PHE A 136 1.56 -4.09 -0.51
CA PHE A 136 1.86 -5.27 -1.30
C PHE A 136 3.09 -6.01 -0.79
N HIS A 137 4.16 -5.33 -0.36
CA HIS A 137 5.30 -5.97 0.30
C HIS A 137 4.86 -6.81 1.49
N LYS A 138 3.91 -6.29 2.29
CA LYS A 138 3.32 -7.04 3.41
C LYS A 138 2.52 -8.27 2.97
N TYR A 139 1.70 -8.14 1.93
CA TYR A 139 0.99 -9.27 1.33
C TYR A 139 1.98 -10.30 0.75
N GLY A 140 3.04 -9.85 0.07
CA GLY A 140 4.12 -10.63 -0.49
C GLY A 140 4.85 -11.48 0.55
N LYS A 141 5.11 -10.96 1.76
CA LYS A 141 5.63 -11.77 2.87
C LYS A 141 4.73 -12.97 3.21
N SER A 142 3.43 -12.80 3.08
CA SER A 142 2.46 -13.89 3.33
C SER A 142 2.56 -14.95 2.23
N LEU A 143 2.68 -14.55 0.96
CA LEU A 143 2.95 -15.47 -0.15
C LEU A 143 4.24 -16.27 0.08
N GLN A 144 5.32 -15.58 0.47
CA GLN A 144 6.63 -16.19 0.70
C GLN A 144 6.60 -17.27 1.80
N ILE A 145 5.77 -17.08 2.83
CA ILE A 145 5.66 -18.00 3.96
C ILE A 145 4.69 -19.14 3.68
N VAL A 146 3.54 -18.85 3.06
CA VAL A 146 2.50 -19.84 2.75
C VAL A 146 2.88 -20.72 1.55
N TYR A 147 3.61 -20.15 0.59
CA TYR A 147 4.01 -20.80 -0.66
C TYR A 147 5.52 -20.71 -0.90
N PRO A 148 6.35 -21.26 0.02
CA PRO A 148 7.80 -21.08 -0.05
C PRO A 148 8.39 -21.63 -1.34
N LYS A 149 7.92 -22.77 -1.85
CA LYS A 149 8.46 -23.37 -3.09
C LYS A 149 8.51 -22.39 -4.28
N ASP A 150 7.51 -21.54 -4.40
CA ASP A 150 7.36 -20.66 -5.54
C ASP A 150 7.78 -19.21 -5.21
N PHE A 151 7.58 -18.75 -3.97
CA PHE A 151 7.84 -17.36 -3.56
C PHE A 151 8.94 -17.18 -2.51
N GLY A 152 9.32 -18.23 -1.79
CA GLY A 152 10.13 -18.12 -0.58
C GLY A 152 11.50 -17.46 -0.78
N LEU A 153 11.97 -16.85 0.30
CA LEU A 153 13.25 -16.13 0.37
C LEU A 153 14.37 -17.03 0.92
N PRO A 154 15.65 -16.72 0.59
CA PRO A 154 16.78 -17.32 1.29
C PRO A 154 16.88 -16.81 2.73
N ASP A 155 17.13 -17.72 3.68
CA ASP A 155 17.54 -17.37 5.05
C ASP A 155 19.05 -17.12 5.08
N GLU A 156 19.45 -15.87 4.84
CA GLU A 156 20.87 -15.48 4.83
C GLU A 156 21.54 -15.70 6.20
N GLU A 157 20.81 -15.57 7.31
CA GLU A 157 21.35 -15.78 8.67
C GLU A 157 21.62 -17.25 8.95
N ALA A 158 20.79 -18.15 8.40
CA ALA A 158 21.01 -19.60 8.43
C ALA A 158 22.03 -20.08 7.38
N GLY A 159 22.45 -19.20 6.46
CA GLY A 159 23.36 -19.53 5.36
C GLY A 159 22.67 -20.28 4.20
N ASP A 160 21.35 -20.17 4.10
CA ASP A 160 20.56 -20.85 3.07
C ASP A 160 20.88 -20.29 1.68
N THR A 161 21.02 -21.21 0.73
CA THR A 161 21.18 -20.92 -0.70
C THR A 161 19.94 -21.32 -1.51
N TRP A 162 18.86 -21.65 -0.81
CA TRP A 162 17.65 -22.22 -1.39
C TRP A 162 17.05 -21.31 -2.47
N ALA A 163 16.39 -21.94 -3.44
CA ALA A 163 15.77 -21.30 -4.59
C ALA A 163 14.26 -21.52 -4.59
N SER A 164 13.53 -20.47 -4.88
CA SER A 164 12.13 -20.51 -5.30
C SER A 164 12.00 -20.11 -6.76
N THR A 165 10.85 -20.38 -7.36
CA THR A 165 10.54 -19.93 -8.73
C THR A 165 10.75 -18.42 -8.90
N LEU A 166 10.39 -17.64 -7.89
CA LEU A 166 10.59 -16.19 -7.86
C LEU A 166 12.08 -15.80 -7.87
N THR A 167 12.91 -16.45 -7.04
CA THR A 167 14.35 -16.12 -6.99
C THR A 167 15.08 -16.48 -8.28
N ASP A 168 14.66 -17.54 -8.96
CA ASP A 168 15.28 -17.95 -10.23
C ASP A 168 14.88 -17.02 -11.38
N ALA A 169 13.64 -16.51 -11.35
CA ALA A 169 13.20 -15.46 -12.27
C ALA A 169 13.98 -14.15 -12.01
N MET A 170 14.18 -13.77 -10.74
CA MET A 170 14.96 -12.59 -10.39
C MET A 170 16.44 -12.70 -10.81
N ASP A 171 17.08 -13.87 -10.62
CA ASP A 171 18.45 -14.11 -11.09
C ASP A 171 18.56 -13.84 -12.60
N SER A 172 17.54 -14.26 -13.36
CA SER A 172 17.45 -14.00 -14.81
C SER A 172 17.27 -12.52 -15.11
N ALA A 173 16.39 -11.84 -14.37
CA ALA A 173 16.10 -10.42 -14.53
C ALA A 173 17.30 -9.50 -14.27
N ARG A 174 18.15 -9.89 -13.33
CA ARG A 174 19.36 -9.16 -12.95
C ARG A 174 20.56 -9.56 -13.80
N GLY A 175 20.53 -10.73 -14.45
CA GLY A 175 21.68 -11.33 -15.14
C GLY A 175 22.86 -11.65 -14.22
N ILE A 176 22.63 -11.63 -12.90
CA ILE A 176 23.55 -12.03 -11.84
C ILE A 176 22.75 -12.83 -10.82
N ASN A 177 23.41 -13.73 -10.10
CA ASN A 177 22.75 -14.56 -9.10
C ASN A 177 23.14 -14.19 -7.66
N ARG A 178 22.43 -14.78 -6.71
CA ARG A 178 22.62 -14.64 -5.26
C ARG A 178 24.03 -14.89 -4.70
N THR A 179 24.95 -15.44 -5.50
CA THR A 179 26.35 -15.62 -5.07
C THR A 179 27.21 -14.38 -5.29
N VAL A 180 26.74 -13.44 -6.11
CA VAL A 180 27.44 -12.19 -6.42
C VAL A 180 27.29 -11.22 -5.26
N LYS A 181 28.41 -10.61 -4.85
CA LYS A 181 28.44 -9.53 -3.85
C LYS A 181 28.76 -8.21 -4.53
N PRO A 182 28.24 -7.07 -4.02
CA PRO A 182 28.57 -5.76 -4.56
C PRO A 182 30.07 -5.47 -4.43
N VAL A 183 30.65 -4.88 -5.48
CA VAL A 183 32.06 -4.47 -5.53
C VAL A 183 32.13 -2.98 -5.25
N ASN A 184 32.96 -2.56 -4.29
CA ASN A 184 33.03 -1.15 -3.85
C ASN A 184 31.65 -0.57 -3.48
N ASN A 185 30.83 -1.36 -2.80
CA ASN A 185 29.46 -1.03 -2.43
C ASN A 185 28.56 -0.68 -3.63
N ARG A 186 28.78 -1.32 -4.79
CA ARG A 186 27.91 -1.18 -5.96
C ARG A 186 27.64 -2.54 -6.60
N TRP A 187 26.38 -2.74 -6.96
CA TRP A 187 26.00 -3.84 -7.84
C TRP A 187 26.43 -3.55 -9.27
N ILE A 188 26.87 -4.59 -9.99
CA ILE A 188 27.27 -4.48 -11.39
C ILE A 188 26.36 -5.41 -12.18
N TYR A 189 25.64 -4.84 -13.14
CA TYR A 189 24.66 -5.55 -13.94
C TYR A 189 25.10 -5.61 -15.41
N PRO A 190 24.82 -6.72 -16.11
CA PRO A 190 24.95 -6.76 -17.56
C PRO A 190 23.93 -5.83 -18.23
N GLU A 191 24.23 -5.36 -19.43
CA GLU A 191 23.34 -4.48 -20.20
C GLU A 191 21.96 -5.11 -20.47
N SER A 192 21.92 -6.44 -20.56
CA SER A 192 20.70 -7.24 -20.76
C SER A 192 19.79 -7.31 -19.54
N ALA A 193 20.23 -6.87 -18.35
CA ALA A 193 19.39 -6.88 -17.15
C ALA A 193 18.20 -5.92 -17.32
N TRP A 194 17.01 -6.35 -16.88
CA TRP A 194 15.81 -5.51 -16.81
C TRP A 194 15.40 -5.15 -15.38
N TYR A 195 16.08 -5.73 -14.40
CA TYR A 195 15.98 -5.36 -12.99
C TYR A 195 17.37 -5.05 -12.41
N THR A 196 17.56 -3.82 -11.95
CA THR A 196 18.86 -3.25 -11.58
C THR A 196 18.81 -2.43 -10.29
N TYR A 197 17.83 -2.64 -9.42
CA TYR A 197 17.74 -1.97 -8.11
C TYR A 197 19.03 -2.12 -7.31
N ASP A 198 19.67 -1.01 -6.95
CA ASP A 198 21.06 -0.99 -6.50
C ASP A 198 21.24 -0.46 -5.06
N ALA A 199 20.14 -0.32 -4.31
CA ALA A 199 20.20 0.15 -2.93
C ALA A 199 21.15 -0.72 -2.07
N ILE A 200 22.19 -0.09 -1.54
CA ILE A 200 23.28 -0.77 -0.81
C ILE A 200 22.78 -1.37 0.52
N SER A 201 21.73 -0.78 1.10
CA SER A 201 21.07 -1.28 2.31
C SER A 201 20.18 -2.50 2.07
N CYS A 202 19.94 -2.89 0.81
CA CYS A 202 19.04 -3.95 0.43
C CYS A 202 19.82 -5.26 0.20
N SER A 203 19.66 -6.22 1.12
CA SER A 203 20.17 -7.59 0.97
C SER A 203 19.40 -8.35 -0.12
N TRP A 204 19.80 -9.59 -0.41
CA TRP A 204 19.18 -10.36 -1.49
C TRP A 204 17.68 -10.60 -1.23
N GLY A 205 17.30 -10.86 0.03
CA GLY A 205 15.89 -11.00 0.40
C GLY A 205 15.06 -9.75 0.09
N CYS A 206 15.61 -8.56 0.35
CA CYS A 206 14.97 -7.29 0.01
C CYS A 206 14.86 -7.10 -1.52
N GLN A 207 15.88 -7.49 -2.30
CA GLN A 207 15.83 -7.43 -3.77
C GLN A 207 14.68 -8.31 -4.32
N VAL A 208 14.43 -9.47 -3.70
CA VAL A 208 13.32 -10.35 -4.10
C VAL A 208 11.96 -9.73 -3.79
N ASP A 209 11.83 -9.00 -2.67
CA ASP A 209 10.60 -8.28 -2.34
C ASP A 209 10.29 -7.20 -3.39
N GLU A 210 11.28 -6.37 -3.73
CA GLU A 210 11.14 -5.32 -4.75
C GLU A 210 10.90 -5.89 -6.15
N TYR A 211 11.57 -7.00 -6.49
CA TYR A 211 11.30 -7.69 -7.74
C TYR A 211 9.86 -8.22 -7.82
N LEU A 212 9.36 -8.84 -6.73
CA LEU A 212 7.97 -9.31 -6.68
C LEU A 212 6.98 -8.15 -6.84
N TRP A 213 7.26 -7.00 -6.21
CA TRP A 213 6.50 -5.77 -6.40
C TRP A 213 6.47 -5.34 -7.86
N HIS A 214 7.65 -5.17 -8.50
CA HIS A 214 7.72 -4.73 -9.89
C HIS A 214 6.98 -5.67 -10.85
N VAL A 215 7.14 -6.99 -10.66
CA VAL A 215 6.41 -8.01 -11.43
C VAL A 215 4.90 -7.84 -11.26
N TRP A 216 4.41 -7.73 -10.02
CA TRP A 216 2.99 -7.59 -9.75
C TRP A 216 2.42 -6.28 -10.28
N ALA A 217 3.06 -5.15 -9.98
CA ALA A 217 2.65 -3.82 -10.41
C ALA A 217 2.62 -3.71 -11.95
N THR A 218 3.60 -4.30 -12.64
CA THR A 218 3.60 -4.37 -14.12
C THR A 218 2.45 -5.24 -14.63
N ASN A 219 2.20 -6.40 -14.00
CA ASN A 219 1.19 -7.36 -14.44
C ASN A 219 -0.26 -6.84 -14.34
N ILE A 220 -0.55 -6.06 -13.30
CA ILE A 220 -1.89 -5.46 -13.08
C ILE A 220 -2.08 -4.15 -13.85
N GLY A 221 -1.08 -3.71 -14.61
CA GLY A 221 -1.11 -2.44 -15.34
C GLY A 221 -0.96 -1.20 -14.48
N TYR A 222 -0.41 -1.32 -13.26
CA TYR A 222 -0.24 -0.19 -12.34
C TYR A 222 0.67 0.88 -12.94
N TYR A 223 1.75 0.46 -13.60
CA TYR A 223 2.66 1.37 -14.28
C TYR A 223 2.10 1.94 -15.60
N GLU A 224 1.02 1.38 -16.14
CA GLU A 224 0.37 1.88 -17.37
C GLU A 224 -0.59 3.04 -17.11
N MET A 225 -0.93 3.27 -15.85
CA MET A 225 -1.82 4.32 -15.42
C MET A 225 -1.30 5.72 -15.76
N LEU A 226 -2.22 6.70 -15.80
CA LEU A 226 -1.88 8.11 -15.70
C LEU A 226 -1.15 8.31 -14.37
N THR A 227 0.15 8.58 -14.40
CA THR A 227 1.00 8.69 -13.22
C THR A 227 2.03 9.84 -13.30
N ARG A 228 2.60 10.23 -12.16
CA ARG A 228 3.66 11.20 -11.88
C ARG A 228 4.31 10.85 -10.54
N PRO A 229 5.55 11.31 -10.31
CA PRO A 229 6.16 11.22 -8.99
C PRO A 229 5.42 12.01 -7.91
N PRO A 230 5.61 11.64 -6.63
CA PRO A 230 5.23 12.48 -5.50
C PRO A 230 5.76 13.91 -5.65
N ASP A 231 5.00 14.88 -5.15
CA ASP A 231 5.34 16.31 -5.14
C ASP A 231 5.42 17.00 -6.51
N VAL A 232 5.19 16.26 -7.61
CA VAL A 232 5.07 16.83 -8.96
C VAL A 232 3.66 17.42 -9.13
N PRO A 233 3.49 18.56 -9.83
CA PRO A 233 2.17 19.11 -10.12
C PRO A 233 1.25 18.12 -10.84
N LYS A 234 -0.02 18.09 -10.46
CA LYS A 234 -1.02 17.15 -10.98
C LYS A 234 -1.18 17.22 -12.50
N ASP A 235 -1.11 18.41 -13.07
CA ASP A 235 -1.21 18.65 -14.51
C ASP A 235 -0.03 18.11 -15.32
N GLU A 236 1.06 17.69 -14.65
CA GLU A 236 2.19 17.00 -15.28
C GLU A 236 2.03 15.47 -15.32
N SER A 237 0.93 14.91 -14.82
CA SER A 237 0.66 13.47 -14.88
C SER A 237 0.51 12.99 -16.32
N LYS A 238 1.10 11.83 -16.64
CA LYS A 238 1.09 11.25 -18.01
C LYS A 238 0.84 9.75 -17.93
N THR A 239 0.20 9.20 -18.96
CA THR A 239 0.09 7.74 -19.12
C THR A 239 1.50 7.15 -19.11
N LYS A 240 1.75 6.12 -18.28
CA LYS A 240 3.08 5.54 -18.08
C LYS A 240 4.11 6.48 -17.44
N GLY A 241 3.69 7.55 -16.78
CA GLY A 241 4.59 8.53 -16.18
C GLY A 241 5.52 7.94 -15.11
N TRP A 242 5.08 6.92 -14.37
CA TRP A 242 5.93 6.24 -13.40
C TRP A 242 7.03 5.38 -14.05
N CYS A 243 6.78 4.81 -15.24
CA CYS A 243 7.79 4.01 -15.96
C CYS A 243 9.06 4.81 -16.29
N GLU A 244 8.93 6.11 -16.58
CA GLU A 244 10.09 6.96 -16.87
C GLU A 244 11.01 7.12 -15.66
N ASN A 245 10.42 7.12 -14.46
CA ASN A 245 11.15 7.23 -13.19
C ASN A 245 11.85 5.91 -12.83
N LEU A 246 11.18 4.78 -13.10
CA LEU A 246 11.72 3.45 -12.82
C LEU A 246 12.71 2.94 -13.86
N ARG A 247 12.81 3.53 -15.06
CA ARG A 247 13.54 2.94 -16.22
C ARG A 247 15.00 2.50 -15.95
N PHE A 248 15.66 3.10 -14.96
CA PHE A 248 17.04 2.78 -14.60
C PHE A 248 17.15 1.62 -13.59
N GLU A 249 16.02 1.24 -12.98
CA GLU A 249 15.86 0.17 -12.00
C GLU A 249 15.04 -0.99 -12.57
N TRP A 250 13.95 -0.69 -13.28
CA TRP A 250 13.02 -1.66 -13.85
C TRP A 250 12.62 -1.21 -15.27
N LYS A 251 12.90 -2.06 -16.28
CA LYS A 251 12.70 -1.70 -17.69
C LYS A 251 11.32 -2.05 -18.24
N LEU A 252 10.53 -2.87 -17.54
CA LEU A 252 9.27 -3.41 -18.07
C LEU A 252 8.09 -2.53 -17.64
N CYS A 253 7.34 -1.97 -18.58
CA CYS A 253 6.31 -0.97 -18.26
C CYS A 253 4.88 -1.51 -18.38
N THR A 254 4.66 -2.47 -19.27
CA THR A 254 3.35 -3.04 -19.56
C THR A 254 3.29 -4.52 -19.22
N ARG A 255 2.07 -5.03 -19.00
CA ARG A 255 1.84 -6.47 -18.85
C ARG A 255 2.42 -7.28 -20.03
N LYS A 256 2.37 -6.72 -21.24
CA LYS A 256 2.95 -7.34 -22.44
C LYS A 256 4.48 -7.38 -22.39
N ASP A 257 5.13 -6.33 -21.93
CA ASP A 257 6.59 -6.31 -21.76
C ASP A 257 7.04 -7.40 -20.77
N LEU A 258 6.26 -7.60 -19.71
CA LEU A 258 6.47 -8.67 -18.72
C LEU A 258 6.31 -10.05 -19.33
N GLU A 259 5.24 -10.30 -20.08
CA GLU A 259 4.99 -11.58 -20.77
C GLU A 259 6.09 -11.90 -21.80
N ASP A 260 6.52 -10.91 -22.58
CA ASP A 260 7.50 -11.09 -23.66
C ASP A 260 8.94 -11.24 -23.12
N THR A 261 9.28 -10.61 -21.98
CA THR A 261 10.67 -10.55 -21.45
C THR A 261 10.90 -11.49 -20.28
N ASP A 262 9.97 -11.54 -19.32
CA ASP A 262 10.09 -12.27 -18.06
C ASP A 262 8.94 -13.28 -17.91
N LEU A 263 8.89 -14.21 -18.86
CA LEU A 263 7.82 -15.21 -18.95
C LEU A 263 7.71 -16.07 -17.67
N SER A 264 8.83 -16.32 -16.98
CA SER A 264 8.84 -17.06 -15.72
C SER A 264 8.07 -16.32 -14.63
N ALA A 265 8.35 -15.03 -14.42
CA ALA A 265 7.63 -14.22 -13.45
C ALA A 265 6.16 -13.97 -13.87
N TYR A 266 5.93 -13.73 -15.16
CA TYR A 266 4.58 -13.60 -15.71
C TYR A 266 3.71 -14.84 -15.44
N ASN A 267 4.25 -16.04 -15.68
CA ASN A 267 3.54 -17.30 -15.41
C ASN A 267 3.34 -17.54 -13.91
N LEU A 268 4.31 -17.15 -13.07
CA LEU A 268 4.20 -17.29 -11.64
C LEU A 268 3.08 -16.41 -11.07
N ILE A 269 3.05 -15.12 -11.43
CA ILE A 269 2.08 -14.16 -10.90
C ILE A 269 0.65 -14.39 -11.44
N ASN A 270 0.50 -14.99 -12.63
CA ASN A 270 -0.80 -15.35 -13.22
C ASN A 270 -1.19 -16.83 -13.01
N SER A 271 -0.43 -17.57 -12.20
CA SER A 271 -0.73 -18.97 -11.92
C SER A 271 -2.04 -19.11 -11.14
N THR A 272 -2.99 -19.86 -11.68
CA THR A 272 -4.29 -20.18 -11.02
C THR A 272 -4.16 -21.02 -9.75
N ARG A 273 -2.95 -21.48 -9.40
CA ARG A 273 -2.65 -22.12 -8.11
C ARG A 273 -2.77 -21.14 -6.93
N TYR A 274 -2.68 -19.85 -7.20
CA TYR A 274 -2.70 -18.76 -6.23
C TYR A 274 -3.82 -17.80 -6.59
N GLN A 275 -4.43 -17.16 -5.60
CA GLN A 275 -5.40 -16.09 -5.84
C GLN A 275 -4.74 -14.73 -5.63
N ILE A 276 -3.73 -14.44 -6.46
CA ILE A 276 -2.99 -13.18 -6.38
C ILE A 276 -3.87 -12.06 -6.95
N PRO A 277 -4.01 -10.92 -6.26
CA PRO A 277 -4.78 -9.77 -6.74
C PRO A 277 -4.38 -9.36 -8.15
N ASN A 278 -5.35 -9.17 -9.04
CA ASN A 278 -5.11 -8.79 -10.43
C ASN A 278 -5.73 -7.43 -10.81
N THR A 279 -6.45 -6.81 -9.88
CA THR A 279 -7.01 -5.46 -10.02
C THR A 279 -6.25 -4.48 -9.12
N ILE A 280 -6.06 -3.25 -9.63
CA ILE A 280 -5.35 -2.18 -8.93
C ILE A 280 -6.14 -1.75 -7.68
N PRO A 281 -5.55 -1.81 -6.47
CA PRO A 281 -6.25 -1.46 -5.24
C PRO A 281 -6.25 0.05 -5.02
N PHE A 282 -7.34 0.72 -5.42
CA PHE A 282 -7.53 2.18 -5.28
C PHE A 282 -7.95 2.65 -3.88
N GLY A 283 -8.10 1.75 -2.90
CA GLY A 283 -8.59 2.10 -1.56
C GLY A 283 -10.10 2.38 -1.51
N GLU A 284 -10.89 1.79 -2.41
CA GLU A 284 -12.35 1.98 -2.52
C GLU A 284 -13.17 0.75 -2.10
N TYR A 285 -12.56 -0.14 -1.31
CA TYR A 285 -13.14 -1.43 -0.91
C TYR A 285 -14.60 -1.37 -0.45
N GLY A 286 -15.40 -2.27 -1.02
CA GLY A 286 -16.72 -2.64 -0.54
C GLY A 286 -17.84 -1.68 -0.93
N GLY A 287 -17.67 -0.78 -1.91
CA GLY A 287 -18.81 -0.07 -2.54
C GLY A 287 -19.82 0.60 -1.57
N ASN A 288 -19.34 1.26 -0.51
CA ASN A 288 -20.13 1.81 0.60
C ASN A 288 -20.81 0.79 1.56
N HIS A 289 -20.45 -0.49 1.54
CA HIS A 289 -20.95 -1.53 2.45
C HIS A 289 -20.09 -1.72 3.71
N VAL A 290 -18.98 -0.98 3.84
CA VAL A 290 -18.15 -0.93 5.05
C VAL A 290 -18.48 0.27 5.93
N GLU A 291 -18.12 0.22 7.21
CA GLU A 291 -18.47 1.23 8.22
C GLU A 291 -17.79 2.59 7.98
N TYR A 292 -16.50 2.60 7.62
CA TYR A 292 -15.69 3.81 7.54
C TYR A 292 -15.31 4.17 6.10
N HIS A 293 -15.42 5.45 5.75
CA HIS A 293 -15.07 6.00 4.44
C HIS A 293 -14.24 7.27 4.59
N GLY A 294 -13.12 7.34 3.89
CA GLY A 294 -12.30 8.55 3.76
C GLY A 294 -12.46 9.16 2.37
N TYR A 295 -12.64 10.47 2.33
CA TYR A 295 -12.71 11.26 1.11
C TYR A 295 -11.71 12.42 1.18
N GLU A 296 -10.86 12.56 0.17
CA GLU A 296 -10.05 13.77 0.01
C GLU A 296 -10.91 14.85 -0.62
N ILE A 297 -10.89 16.05 -0.03
CA ILE A 297 -11.47 17.25 -0.59
C ILE A 297 -10.33 18.09 -1.15
N ASN A 298 -10.45 18.49 -2.40
CA ASN A 298 -9.49 19.41 -3.03
C ASN A 298 -10.23 20.52 -3.76
N VAL A 299 -9.64 21.71 -3.78
CA VAL A 299 -10.12 22.84 -4.57
C VAL A 299 -9.20 23.02 -5.78
N ILE A 300 -9.77 22.91 -6.98
CA ILE A 300 -9.09 23.14 -8.26
C ILE A 300 -9.61 24.44 -8.90
N ASN A 301 -8.77 25.10 -9.69
CA ASN A 301 -9.19 26.28 -10.47
C ASN A 301 -9.51 25.83 -11.88
N ILE A 302 -10.73 26.07 -12.34
CA ILE A 302 -11.14 25.81 -13.71
C ILE A 302 -11.61 27.13 -14.29
N ALA A 303 -10.90 27.63 -15.31
CA ALA A 303 -11.22 28.86 -16.02
C ALA A 303 -11.42 30.09 -15.08
N GLY A 304 -10.55 30.23 -14.08
CA GLY A 304 -10.63 31.35 -13.13
C GLY A 304 -11.62 31.14 -11.98
N HIS A 305 -12.32 30.00 -11.94
CA HIS A 305 -13.27 29.68 -10.88
C HIS A 305 -12.82 28.50 -10.03
N ASP A 306 -12.87 28.68 -8.72
CA ASP A 306 -12.59 27.60 -7.77
C ASP A 306 -13.76 26.61 -7.71
N ARG A 307 -13.41 25.32 -7.68
CA ARG A 307 -14.32 24.19 -7.67
C ARG A 307 -13.81 23.12 -6.71
N TYR A 308 -14.70 22.60 -5.87
CA TYR A 308 -14.40 21.41 -5.08
C TYR A 308 -14.35 20.16 -5.96
N THR A 309 -13.50 19.23 -5.58
CA THR A 309 -13.44 17.87 -6.09
C THR A 309 -13.42 16.91 -4.91
N ILE A 310 -14.01 15.73 -5.09
CA ILE A 310 -13.99 14.66 -4.08
C ILE A 310 -13.31 13.45 -4.69
N ASN A 311 -12.29 12.93 -4.00
CA ASN A 311 -11.36 11.94 -4.56
C ASN A 311 -10.90 12.35 -5.96
N ARG A 312 -10.60 13.65 -6.09
CA ARG A 312 -10.04 14.29 -7.29
C ARG A 312 -10.96 14.22 -8.54
N ARG A 313 -12.23 13.83 -8.38
CA ARG A 313 -13.30 13.90 -9.41
C ARG A 313 -14.13 15.18 -9.25
N LEU A 314 -14.48 15.81 -10.36
CA LEU A 314 -15.40 16.94 -10.40
C LEU A 314 -16.85 16.43 -10.32
N ASN A 315 -17.65 17.02 -9.44
CA ASN A 315 -19.07 16.70 -9.25
C ASN A 315 -19.39 15.18 -9.20
N PRO A 316 -18.65 14.36 -8.42
CA PRO A 316 -18.93 12.95 -8.35
C PRO A 316 -20.24 12.72 -7.60
N ASN A 317 -21.04 11.78 -8.09
CA ASN A 317 -22.18 11.27 -7.33
C ASN A 317 -21.67 10.37 -6.22
N ILE A 318 -21.79 10.82 -4.97
CA ILE A 318 -21.42 10.04 -3.79
C ILE A 318 -22.67 9.46 -3.14
N LYS A 319 -22.74 8.13 -3.09
CA LYS A 319 -23.82 7.44 -2.39
C LYS A 319 -23.45 7.27 -0.91
N LEU A 320 -24.00 8.12 -0.06
CA LEU A 320 -23.89 7.96 1.38
C LEU A 320 -24.95 6.97 1.89
N LYS A 321 -24.54 5.94 2.64
CA LYS A 321 -25.46 4.97 3.26
C LYS A 321 -25.61 5.29 4.74
N ARG A 322 -26.86 5.21 5.22
CA ARG A 322 -27.19 5.36 6.64
C ARG A 322 -26.44 4.31 7.45
N GLY A 323 -25.85 4.72 8.57
CA GLY A 323 -25.10 3.86 9.47
C GLY A 323 -23.59 3.89 9.27
N ASN A 324 -23.09 4.42 8.15
CA ASN A 324 -21.66 4.58 7.91
C ASN A 324 -21.14 5.92 8.47
N THR A 325 -19.84 5.94 8.75
CA THR A 325 -19.07 7.14 9.13
C THR A 325 -18.21 7.61 7.96
N TYR A 326 -18.29 8.92 7.67
CA TYR A 326 -17.62 9.55 6.53
C TYR A 326 -16.67 10.64 7.01
N TYR A 327 -15.40 10.58 6.59
CA TYR A 327 -14.36 11.57 6.88
C TYR A 327 -14.03 12.33 5.60
N PHE A 328 -14.20 13.65 5.61
CA PHE A 328 -13.86 14.54 4.50
C PHE A 328 -12.62 15.34 4.86
N ASP A 329 -11.48 15.00 4.25
CA ASP A 329 -10.21 15.66 4.53
C ASP A 329 -10.10 17.00 3.79
N GLN A 330 -9.94 18.09 4.54
CA GLN A 330 -9.68 19.43 4.01
C GLN A 330 -8.27 19.94 4.32
N SER A 331 -7.34 19.05 4.67
CA SER A 331 -5.97 19.40 5.09
C SER A 331 -5.13 20.10 4.01
N LEU A 332 -5.51 19.98 2.73
CA LEU A 332 -4.81 20.64 1.63
C LEU A 332 -4.76 22.16 1.83
N LYS A 333 -3.57 22.74 1.72
CA LYS A 333 -3.31 24.18 1.95
C LYS A 333 -4.29 25.09 1.21
N ARG A 334 -4.70 24.71 0.00
CA ARG A 334 -5.64 25.47 -0.83
C ARG A 334 -7.07 25.53 -0.27
N ASN A 335 -7.43 24.57 0.58
CA ASN A 335 -8.74 24.53 1.24
C ASN A 335 -8.78 25.37 2.52
N SER A 336 -7.63 25.85 3.03
CA SER A 336 -7.53 26.47 4.36
C SER A 336 -8.46 27.68 4.60
N SER A 337 -8.92 28.36 3.55
CA SER A 337 -9.87 29.49 3.62
C SER A 337 -11.25 29.19 3.03
N LEU A 338 -11.50 27.95 2.59
CA LEU A 338 -12.70 27.55 1.86
C LEU A 338 -13.48 26.51 2.68
N PRO A 339 -14.61 26.90 3.30
CA PRO A 339 -15.39 25.97 4.10
C PRO A 339 -16.16 24.99 3.20
N LEU A 340 -16.00 23.69 3.42
CA LEU A 340 -16.91 22.66 2.91
C LEU A 340 -18.22 22.68 3.69
N ARG A 341 -19.35 22.67 2.98
CA ARG A 341 -20.71 22.59 3.56
C ARG A 341 -21.56 21.62 2.76
N PHE A 342 -22.45 20.92 3.46
CA PHE A 342 -23.47 20.08 2.84
C PHE A 342 -24.80 20.85 2.76
N SER A 343 -25.55 20.65 1.68
CA SER A 343 -26.85 21.28 1.46
C SER A 343 -27.86 20.24 0.97
N SER A 344 -29.11 20.39 1.39
CA SER A 344 -30.25 19.64 0.84
C SER A 344 -30.80 20.25 -0.46
N SER A 345 -30.33 21.44 -0.85
CA SER A 345 -30.66 22.06 -2.13
C SER A 345 -29.76 21.53 -3.23
N GLU A 346 -30.33 21.23 -4.39
CA GLU A 346 -29.57 20.95 -5.62
C GLU A 346 -28.67 22.15 -5.94
N ASP A 347 -27.41 21.88 -6.34
CA ASP A 347 -26.31 22.85 -6.48
C ASP A 347 -25.94 23.67 -5.24
N GLY A 348 -26.57 23.41 -4.09
CA GLY A 348 -26.30 24.06 -2.83
C GLY A 348 -26.72 25.54 -2.77
N ILE A 349 -26.25 26.25 -1.75
CA ILE A 349 -26.53 27.69 -1.56
C ILE A 349 -25.21 28.45 -1.57
N HIS A 350 -24.93 29.14 -2.67
CA HIS A 350 -23.74 29.96 -2.83
C HIS A 350 -23.95 31.34 -2.19
N GLY A 351 -23.03 31.78 -1.32
CA GLY A 351 -23.06 33.14 -0.75
C GLY A 351 -23.98 33.37 0.45
N GLY A 352 -24.47 32.33 1.13
CA GLY A 352 -25.35 32.53 2.30
C GLY A 352 -26.03 31.29 2.87
N GLY A 353 -25.54 30.09 2.57
CA GLY A 353 -26.17 28.84 3.02
C GLY A 353 -26.17 28.67 4.55
N VAL A 354 -27.27 28.14 5.07
CA VAL A 354 -27.38 27.72 6.48
C VAL A 354 -26.64 26.40 6.64
N GLU A 355 -25.77 26.33 7.65
CA GLU A 355 -25.08 25.11 8.04
C GLU A 355 -26.09 24.02 8.43
N TYR A 356 -25.94 22.82 7.87
CA TYR A 356 -26.71 21.66 8.33
C TYR A 356 -26.20 21.25 9.72
N ARG A 357 -26.94 21.63 10.76
CA ARG A 357 -26.72 21.19 12.14
C ARG A 357 -27.79 20.16 12.46
N ASN A 358 -27.39 18.90 12.63
CA ASN A 358 -28.20 17.92 13.37
C ASN A 358 -27.85 17.98 14.83
#